data_AF-A0A7C4EGP4-F1
#
_entry.id   AF-A0A7C4EGP4-F1
#
_cell.length_a   1.000
_cell.length_b   1.000
_cell.length_c   1.000
_cell.angle_alpha   90.00
_cell.angle_beta   90.00
_cell.angle_gamma   90.00
#
_symmetry.space_group_name_H-M   'P 1'
#
loop_
_entity.id
_entity.type
_entity.pdbx_description
1 polymer ?
#
loop_
_entity_poly.entity_id
_entity_poly.type
_entity_poly.pdbx_seq_one_letter_code
_entity_poly.pdbx_strand_id
1 'polypeptide(L)'
;MRRRPRGVFMSRLTGIIVVCAVALGGCAMAPQSAGKMPALSAADAPQPTLLAAVVAPADGSPAAAAAARPDAQRLMIYSAALRMTVPDLRQVQESIRQLAVSAGGYLQEMDSGSITVRVPAAGFERLVQAVERLGEVTSRHMKAADITEEMRDLNIRLSNAEQTRKQLLALLEKSQKVEDALKIEQELQRVTETIELLKGKIRYLESQVAFSTLRVELNSPLPQTQTLARIPFPWVQALADGLVSGKVQPYPDARRGRQRGVQMDLPASYIRFYDREGHTEAMSAEGVLIRVRQQDNYDGGDMAFWSALCRRALVENRAIALADSGDLAMRGDTPGRFFIGQRSSGGEAQGYLLVLAVTRNRVYTFEAWGPQSVLTADLGALKKSAASMRLAG
;
A
#
# COMPACT_ATOMS: atom_id res chain seq x y z
N MET A 1 -5.79 -25.88 -72.01
CA MET A 1 -6.10 -24.72 -72.87
C MET A 1 -7.41 -24.09 -72.40
N ARG A 2 -7.32 -22.81 -72.01
CA ARG A 2 -8.34 -21.74 -72.03
C ARG A 2 -9.83 -22.10 -71.94
N ARG A 3 -10.51 -21.57 -70.92
CA ARG A 3 -11.65 -20.63 -71.09
C ARG A 3 -11.64 -19.53 -70.01
N ARG A 4 -11.59 -18.28 -70.48
CA ARG A 4 -11.94 -17.01 -69.78
C ARG A 4 -13.45 -16.72 -70.03
N PRO A 5 -14.09 -15.62 -69.58
CA PRO A 5 -13.66 -14.51 -68.70
C PRO A 5 -14.68 -14.04 -67.61
N ARG A 6 -14.15 -13.20 -66.70
CA ARG A 6 -14.65 -11.96 -66.07
C ARG A 6 -16.15 -11.69 -65.90
N GLY A 7 -16.52 -11.35 -64.66
CA GLY A 7 -17.64 -10.48 -64.31
C GLY A 7 -17.35 -9.77 -62.98
N VAL A 8 -17.14 -8.46 -63.02
CA VAL A 8 -17.11 -7.53 -61.88
C VAL A 8 -18.57 -7.22 -61.53
N PHE A 9 -18.99 -7.29 -60.26
CA PHE A 9 -20.09 -6.44 -59.80
C PHE A 9 -19.98 -6.10 -58.31
N MET A 10 -20.36 -4.86 -58.08
CA MET A 10 -20.13 -4.00 -56.94
C MET A 10 -21.20 -4.18 -55.86
N SER A 11 -20.86 -3.68 -54.68
CA SER A 11 -21.65 -3.50 -53.47
C SER A 11 -23.16 -3.31 -53.62
N ARG A 12 -23.91 -3.92 -52.68
CA ARG A 12 -25.05 -3.27 -51.99
C ARG A 12 -25.15 -3.76 -50.54
N LEU A 13 -24.83 -2.85 -49.62
CA LEU A 13 -25.22 -2.88 -48.22
C LEU A 13 -26.72 -2.55 -48.13
N THR A 14 -27.50 -3.39 -47.46
CA THR A 14 -28.74 -2.98 -46.82
C THR A 14 -29.00 -3.90 -45.62
N GLY A 15 -28.96 -3.35 -44.41
CA GLY A 15 -29.18 -4.09 -43.17
C GLY A 15 -29.51 -3.11 -42.05
N ILE A 16 -30.79 -3.13 -41.67
CA ILE A 16 -31.53 -2.18 -40.85
C ILE A 16 -30.98 -2.06 -39.42
N ILE A 17 -30.82 -0.81 -38.96
CA ILE A 17 -30.53 -0.43 -37.59
C ILE A 17 -31.86 -0.31 -36.82
N VAL A 18 -32.00 -1.08 -35.75
CA VAL A 18 -32.99 -0.82 -34.68
C VAL A 18 -32.23 -0.22 -33.51
N VAL A 19 -32.46 1.08 -33.28
CA VAL A 19 -31.94 1.88 -32.18
C VAL A 19 -32.82 1.65 -30.96
N CYS A 20 -32.23 1.14 -29.86
CA CYS A 20 -32.82 1.23 -28.53
C CYS A 20 -32.03 2.27 -27.73
N ALA A 21 -32.73 3.36 -27.40
CA ALA A 21 -32.25 4.52 -26.69
C ALA A 21 -32.07 4.26 -25.18
N VAL A 22 -30.94 4.72 -24.63
CA VAL A 22 -30.84 5.13 -23.22
C VAL A 22 -30.00 6.40 -23.16
N ALA A 23 -30.57 7.41 -22.52
CA ALA A 23 -30.13 8.80 -22.51
C ALA A 23 -28.87 9.04 -21.65
N LEU A 24 -27.94 9.82 -22.20
CA LEU A 24 -26.86 10.50 -21.50
C LEU A 24 -27.35 11.90 -21.10
N GLY A 25 -27.31 12.22 -19.81
CA GLY A 25 -27.39 13.59 -19.31
C GLY A 25 -25.99 14.20 -19.26
N GLY A 26 -25.70 15.11 -20.17
CA GLY A 26 -24.51 15.97 -20.14
C GLY A 26 -24.93 17.44 -20.16
N CYS A 27 -24.30 18.26 -19.32
CA CYS A 27 -24.19 19.70 -19.54
C CYS A 27 -22.74 20.00 -19.92
N ALA A 28 -22.55 20.47 -21.16
CA ALA A 28 -21.32 21.04 -21.66
C ALA A 28 -21.51 22.56 -21.81
N MET A 29 -20.53 23.36 -21.38
CA MET A 29 -20.38 24.75 -21.79
C MET A 29 -19.16 24.87 -22.72
N ALA A 30 -19.38 25.55 -23.84
CA ALA A 30 -18.47 25.73 -24.96
C ALA A 30 -17.44 26.87 -24.72
N PRO A 31 -16.34 26.92 -25.50
CA PRO A 31 -15.32 27.96 -25.40
C PRO A 31 -15.62 29.15 -26.31
N GLN A 32 -15.18 30.35 -25.91
CA GLN A 32 -15.10 31.53 -26.78
C GLN A 32 -13.71 32.17 -26.71
N SER A 33 -13.30 32.73 -27.85
CA SER A 33 -11.93 33.09 -28.21
C SER A 33 -11.59 34.55 -27.91
N ALA A 34 -10.30 34.77 -27.66
CA ALA A 34 -9.46 35.93 -28.01
C ALA A 34 -10.01 37.37 -27.85
N GLY A 35 -9.43 38.09 -26.88
CA GLY A 35 -9.39 39.54 -26.78
C GLY A 35 -8.05 40.00 -26.19
N LYS A 36 -7.47 41.06 -26.75
CA LYS A 36 -6.05 41.44 -26.74
C LYS A 36 -5.80 42.65 -25.81
N MET A 37 -4.92 42.49 -24.80
CA MET A 37 -4.10 43.51 -24.06
C MET A 37 -4.82 44.71 -23.36
N PRO A 38 -4.22 45.43 -22.37
CA PRO A 38 -2.79 45.53 -22.04
C PRO A 38 -2.40 45.35 -20.55
N ALA A 39 -1.08 45.32 -20.35
CA ALA A 39 -0.37 45.23 -19.08
C ALA A 39 -0.52 46.51 -18.23
N LEU A 40 -0.72 46.33 -16.92
CA LEU A 40 -0.66 47.40 -15.92
C LEU A 40 0.69 47.36 -15.20
N SER A 41 1.39 48.49 -15.32
CA SER A 41 2.67 48.84 -14.72
C SER A 41 2.56 48.94 -13.20
N ALA A 42 3.58 48.44 -12.52
CA ALA A 42 3.81 48.66 -11.09
C ALA A 42 4.23 50.12 -10.84
N ALA A 43 3.64 50.74 -9.81
CA ALA A 43 4.08 52.00 -9.25
C ALA A 43 3.96 51.95 -7.71
N ASP A 44 5.05 52.37 -7.07
CA ASP A 44 5.22 52.94 -5.73
C ASP A 44 4.60 52.30 -4.48
N ALA A 45 5.49 51.77 -3.63
CA ALA A 45 5.39 51.94 -2.18
C ALA A 45 6.81 52.02 -1.56
N PRO A 46 7.14 53.06 -0.76
CA PRO A 46 8.49 53.30 -0.26
C PRO A 46 8.85 52.46 0.98
N GLN A 47 10.11 52.02 1.05
CA GLN A 47 10.74 51.43 2.23
C GLN A 47 11.34 52.51 3.14
N PRO A 48 11.29 52.38 4.48
CA PRO A 48 12.06 53.25 5.37
C PRO A 48 13.46 52.68 5.67
N THR A 49 14.47 53.55 5.55
CA THR A 49 15.90 53.30 5.83
C THR A 49 16.22 53.53 7.31
N LEU A 50 17.10 52.69 7.86
CA LEU A 50 17.67 52.73 9.22
C LEU A 50 18.75 53.82 9.40
N LEU A 51 18.87 54.35 10.63
CA LEU A 51 20.06 54.88 11.34
C LEU A 51 19.59 55.34 12.74
N ALA A 52 20.33 55.42 13.84
CA ALA A 52 21.42 54.68 14.47
C ALA A 52 21.46 55.18 15.94
N ALA A 53 22.04 54.40 16.85
CA ALA A 53 22.06 54.55 18.31
C ALA A 53 22.70 55.84 18.88
N VAL A 54 22.47 56.12 20.19
CA VAL A 54 23.52 56.44 21.21
C VAL A 54 22.92 56.75 22.62
N VAL A 55 23.37 55.96 23.61
CA VAL A 55 23.79 56.30 25.00
C VAL A 55 22.75 56.60 26.14
N ALA A 56 22.84 55.75 27.18
CA ALA A 56 22.37 55.90 28.58
C ALA A 56 23.43 56.63 29.46
N PRO A 57 23.32 56.90 30.79
CA PRO A 57 22.38 56.36 31.81
C PRO A 57 21.90 57.37 32.90
N ALA A 58 21.04 56.91 33.83
CA ALA A 58 21.24 56.96 35.30
C ALA A 58 19.91 56.82 36.12
N ASP A 59 19.87 55.75 36.91
CA ASP A 59 19.26 55.47 38.22
C ASP A 59 17.89 56.02 38.68
N GLY A 60 17.07 55.07 39.12
CA GLY A 60 15.92 55.30 40.00
C GLY A 60 14.99 54.08 40.10
N SER A 61 15.28 53.14 41.00
CA SER A 61 14.29 52.15 41.46
C SER A 61 13.44 52.75 42.59
N PRO A 62 12.14 52.44 42.68
CA PRO A 62 11.78 51.41 43.66
C PRO A 62 10.59 50.50 43.25
N ALA A 63 10.65 49.27 43.79
CA ALA A 63 9.52 48.40 44.18
C ALA A 63 8.61 47.85 43.04
N ALA A 64 8.13 46.61 43.04
CA ALA A 64 8.10 45.57 44.05
C ALA A 64 8.16 44.21 43.35
N ALA A 65 8.82 43.28 44.03
CA ALA A 65 8.92 41.87 43.67
C ALA A 65 7.60 41.31 43.12
N ALA A 66 7.61 40.93 41.83
CA ALA A 66 6.82 39.80 41.39
C ALA A 66 7.38 38.60 42.15
N ALA A 67 6.78 38.33 43.32
CA ALA A 67 7.08 37.17 44.13
C ALA A 67 7.09 35.95 43.20
N ALA A 68 8.26 35.32 43.08
CA ALA A 68 8.37 33.98 42.56
C ALA A 68 7.40 33.13 43.37
N ARG A 69 6.21 32.88 42.79
CA ARG A 69 5.29 31.89 43.32
C ARG A 69 6.09 30.59 43.38
N PRO A 70 6.04 29.83 44.48
CA PRO A 70 6.66 28.51 44.51
C PRO A 70 6.16 27.75 43.28
N ASP A 71 7.07 27.08 42.56
CA ASP A 71 6.80 26.33 41.33
C ASP A 71 5.52 25.50 41.51
N ALA A 72 4.38 26.10 41.13
CA ALA A 72 3.16 25.36 40.93
C ALA A 72 3.54 24.41 39.80
N GLN A 73 3.58 23.11 40.13
CA GLN A 73 4.08 22.06 39.27
C GLN A 73 3.46 22.22 37.88
N ARG A 74 4.23 22.78 36.93
CA ARG A 74 3.69 23.17 35.63
C ARG A 74 3.33 21.90 34.88
N LEU A 75 2.12 21.84 34.37
CA LEU A 75 1.62 20.70 33.61
C LEU A 75 2.01 20.90 32.14
N MET A 76 3.11 20.26 31.74
CA MET A 76 3.67 20.37 30.40
C MET A 76 3.38 19.11 29.57
N ILE A 77 2.91 19.31 28.33
CA ILE A 77 2.81 18.25 27.33
C ILE A 77 3.96 18.42 26.33
N TYR A 78 4.75 17.36 26.15
CA TYR A 78 5.80 17.33 25.12
C TYR A 78 5.42 16.39 23.98
N SER A 79 5.67 16.84 22.75
CA SER A 79 5.49 16.04 21.54
C SER A 79 6.55 16.38 20.51
N ALA A 80 6.93 15.39 19.70
CA ALA A 80 7.87 15.56 18.61
C ALA A 80 7.46 14.73 17.40
N ALA A 81 7.69 15.29 16.23
CA ALA A 81 7.59 14.61 14.96
C ALA A 81 8.93 14.71 14.24
N LEU A 82 9.50 13.56 13.89
CA LEU A 82 10.74 13.45 13.12
C LEU A 82 10.43 12.86 11.76
N ARG A 83 11.05 13.39 10.71
CA ARG A 83 11.24 12.68 9.43
C ARG A 83 12.71 12.37 9.29
N MET A 84 13.04 11.12 9.02
CA MET A 84 14.43 10.73 8.85
C MET A 84 14.62 9.71 7.74
N THR A 85 15.79 9.78 7.13
CA THR A 85 16.25 8.86 6.12
C THR A 85 17.12 7.80 6.78
N VAL A 86 16.74 6.53 6.66
CA VAL A 86 17.39 5.41 7.35
C VAL A 86 17.77 4.30 6.37
N PRO A 87 18.86 3.55 6.62
CA PRO A 87 19.30 2.48 5.74
C PRO A 87 18.36 1.27 5.72
N ASP A 88 17.79 0.90 6.87
CA ASP A 88 16.83 -0.20 7.02
C ASP A 88 15.66 0.25 7.90
N LEU A 89 14.46 0.27 7.30
CA LEU A 89 13.23 0.68 8.00
C LEU A 89 12.92 -0.24 9.18
N ARG A 90 12.96 -1.55 8.99
CA ARG A 90 12.53 -2.53 10.00
C ARG A 90 13.49 -2.55 11.18
N GLN A 91 14.79 -2.54 10.91
CA GLN A 91 15.80 -2.52 11.96
C GLN A 91 15.72 -1.25 12.81
N VAL A 92 15.51 -0.09 12.17
CA VAL A 92 15.40 1.18 12.90
C VAL A 92 14.09 1.25 13.68
N GLN A 93 12.95 0.81 13.14
CA GLN A 93 11.70 0.73 13.89
C GLN A 93 11.83 -0.12 15.16
N GLU A 94 12.48 -1.27 15.05
CA GLU A 94 12.73 -2.14 16.18
C GLU A 94 13.67 -1.50 17.21
N SER A 95 14.70 -0.78 16.75
CA SER A 95 15.61 -0.03 17.63
C SER A 95 14.89 1.10 18.37
N ILE A 96 14.02 1.86 17.69
CA ILE A 96 13.19 2.91 18.29
C ILE A 96 12.25 2.30 19.35
N ARG A 97 11.63 1.15 19.04
CA ARG A 97 10.76 0.43 19.98
C ARG A 97 11.53 0.04 21.26
N GLN A 98 12.72 -0.53 21.11
CA GLN A 98 13.56 -0.93 22.25
C GLN A 98 14.01 0.27 23.09
N LEU A 99 14.43 1.36 22.46
CA LEU A 99 14.77 2.60 23.14
C LEU A 99 13.58 3.14 23.96
N ALA A 100 12.38 3.16 23.37
CA ALA A 100 11.17 3.60 24.07
C ALA A 100 10.86 2.72 25.28
N VAL A 101 10.92 1.39 25.15
CA VAL A 101 10.70 0.46 26.26
C VAL A 101 11.75 0.64 27.37
N SER A 102 13.03 0.80 27.01
CA SER A 102 14.11 1.01 27.97
C SER A 102 13.97 2.33 28.75
N ALA A 103 13.30 3.32 28.15
CA ALA A 103 12.98 4.60 28.79
C ALA A 103 11.71 4.53 29.66
N GLY A 104 11.11 3.35 29.84
CA GLY A 104 9.87 3.16 30.60
C GLY A 104 8.61 3.54 29.82
N GLY A 105 8.70 3.64 28.50
CA GLY A 105 7.58 3.89 27.60
C GLY A 105 7.08 2.65 26.88
N TYR A 106 6.23 2.88 25.88
CA TYR A 106 5.60 1.83 25.09
C TYR A 106 5.35 2.25 23.65
N LEU A 107 5.17 1.24 22.78
CA LEU A 107 4.77 1.42 21.40
C LEU A 107 3.27 1.75 21.34
N GLN A 108 2.91 2.87 20.71
CA GLN A 108 1.51 3.23 20.48
C GLN A 108 1.02 2.70 19.13
N GLU A 109 1.82 2.88 18.08
CA GLU A 109 1.44 2.54 16.70
C GLU A 109 2.69 2.30 15.84
N MET A 110 2.62 1.37 14.89
CA MET A 110 3.71 1.07 13.94
C MET A 110 3.11 0.66 12.59
N ASP A 111 3.52 1.36 11.54
CA ASP A 111 3.16 1.06 10.15
C ASP A 111 4.40 0.71 9.32
N SER A 112 4.27 0.52 8.00
CA SER A 112 5.39 0.18 7.12
C SER A 112 6.49 1.24 7.01
N GLY A 113 6.23 2.49 7.39
CA GLY A 113 7.18 3.61 7.31
C GLY A 113 7.01 4.63 8.42
N SER A 114 6.28 4.29 9.48
CA SER A 114 6.06 5.18 10.61
C SER A 114 6.12 4.39 11.92
N ILE A 115 6.52 5.07 12.99
CA ILE A 115 6.43 4.53 14.35
C ILE A 115 6.08 5.66 15.31
N THR A 116 5.11 5.41 16.19
CA THR A 116 4.70 6.32 17.25
C THR A 116 4.90 5.65 18.60
N VAL A 117 5.70 6.28 19.46
CA VAL A 117 6.00 5.78 20.81
C VAL A 117 5.63 6.82 21.86
N ARG A 118 5.22 6.35 23.04
CA ARG A 118 4.97 7.19 24.21
C ARG A 118 5.99 6.88 25.30
N VAL A 119 6.58 7.91 25.89
CA VAL A 119 7.57 7.77 26.97
C VAL A 119 7.29 8.76 28.10
N PRO A 120 7.68 8.43 29.35
CA PRO A 120 7.61 9.37 30.46
C PRO A 120 8.30 10.70 30.11
N ALA A 121 7.70 11.83 30.51
CA ALA A 121 8.18 13.16 30.13
C ALA A 121 9.67 13.40 30.48
N ALA A 122 10.13 12.89 31.62
CA ALA A 122 11.53 13.01 32.06
C ALA A 122 12.56 12.27 31.15
N GLY A 123 12.11 11.30 30.34
CA GLY A 123 12.94 10.55 29.40
C GLY A 123 12.86 11.05 27.96
N PHE A 124 11.95 11.98 27.67
CA PHE A 124 11.55 12.32 26.31
C PHE A 124 12.68 12.90 25.46
N GLU A 125 13.40 13.91 25.96
CA GLU A 125 14.48 14.53 25.20
C GLU A 125 15.64 13.56 24.92
N ARG A 126 15.95 12.69 25.89
CA ARG A 126 16.98 11.65 25.72
C ARG A 126 16.58 10.64 24.66
N LEU A 127 15.30 10.24 24.62
CA LEU A 127 14.79 9.38 23.56
C LEU A 127 14.94 10.04 22.19
N VAL A 128 14.50 11.30 22.05
CA VAL A 128 14.58 12.03 20.78
C VAL A 128 16.03 12.04 20.28
N GLN A 129 16.98 12.43 21.13
CA GLN A 129 18.41 12.45 20.78
C GLN A 129 18.97 11.06 20.41
N ALA A 130 18.51 9.99 21.08
CA ALA A 130 18.94 8.64 20.75
C ALA A 130 18.39 8.19 19.38
N VAL A 131 17.14 8.55 19.08
CA VAL A 131 16.48 8.23 17.81
C VAL A 131 17.08 9.03 16.65
N GLU A 132 17.45 10.28 16.86
CA GLU A 132 18.15 11.12 15.86
C GLU A 132 19.50 10.51 15.42
N ARG A 133 20.12 9.64 16.22
CA ARG A 133 21.39 8.96 15.86
C ARG A 133 21.21 7.72 14.98
N LEU A 134 19.97 7.25 14.79
CA LEU A 134 19.67 6.05 14.00
C LEU A 134 19.60 6.31 12.48
N GLY A 135 19.61 7.57 12.06
CA GLY A 135 19.55 7.97 10.66
C GLY A 135 19.74 9.46 10.45
N GLU A 136 19.60 9.90 9.20
CA GLU A 136 19.73 11.31 8.84
C GLU A 136 18.39 12.03 9.01
N VAL A 137 18.31 12.99 9.93
CA VAL A 137 17.07 13.74 10.20
C VAL A 137 16.84 14.77 9.10
N THR A 138 15.77 14.58 8.33
CA THR A 138 15.38 15.49 7.23
C THR A 138 14.41 16.58 7.69
N SER A 139 13.62 16.32 8.73
CA SER A 139 12.73 17.30 9.35
C SER A 139 12.54 16.98 10.82
N ARG A 140 12.48 18.01 11.64
CA ARG A 140 12.23 17.92 13.08
C ARG A 140 11.24 18.99 13.48
N HIS A 141 10.18 18.56 14.16
CA HIS A 141 9.22 19.44 14.80
C HIS A 141 9.06 19.01 16.26
N MET A 142 9.21 19.95 17.20
CA MET A 142 9.01 19.71 18.61
C MET A 142 8.08 20.77 19.18
N LYS A 143 7.17 20.33 20.06
CA LYS A 143 6.20 21.20 20.71
C LYS A 143 6.13 20.87 22.20
N ALA A 144 6.24 21.92 23.00
CA ALA A 144 5.92 21.91 24.42
C ALA A 144 4.72 22.83 24.65
N ALA A 145 3.72 22.36 25.39
CA ALA A 145 2.53 23.14 25.73
C ALA A 145 2.30 23.12 27.24
N ASP A 146 2.22 24.30 27.84
CA ASP A 146 1.80 24.46 29.24
C ASP A 146 0.26 24.44 29.29
N ILE A 147 -0.29 23.44 29.97
CA ILE A 147 -1.74 23.25 30.14
C ILE A 147 -2.18 23.49 31.58
N THR A 148 -1.35 24.14 32.41
CA THR A 148 -1.65 24.36 33.83
C THR A 148 -2.96 25.11 34.03
N GLU A 149 -3.17 26.18 33.26
CA GLU A 149 -4.42 26.97 33.30
C GLU A 149 -5.61 26.19 32.74
N GLU A 150 -5.43 25.49 31.61
CA GLU A 150 -6.51 24.68 31.02
C GLU A 150 -6.96 23.57 31.98
N MET A 151 -6.03 22.88 32.63
CA MET A 151 -6.35 21.84 33.62
C MET A 151 -7.08 22.41 34.82
N ARG A 152 -6.63 23.57 35.33
CA ARG A 152 -7.30 24.27 36.43
C ARG A 152 -8.74 24.63 36.06
N ASP A 153 -8.95 25.19 34.87
CA ASP A 153 -10.27 25.58 34.38
C ASP A 153 -11.21 24.38 34.22
N LEU A 154 -10.71 23.26 33.68
CA LEU A 154 -11.49 22.03 33.56
C LEU A 154 -11.92 21.48 34.92
N ASN A 155 -11.02 21.50 35.90
CA ASN A 155 -11.34 21.06 37.27
C ASN A 155 -12.39 21.97 37.95
N ILE A 156 -12.30 23.29 37.76
CA ILE A 156 -13.31 24.23 38.27
C ILE A 156 -14.68 23.95 37.63
N ARG A 157 -14.72 23.78 36.30
CA ARG A 157 -15.96 23.46 35.57
C ARG A 157 -16.56 22.13 36.02
N LEU A 158 -15.71 21.11 36.23
CA LEU A 158 -16.14 19.81 36.72
C LEU A 158 -16.76 19.93 38.12
N SER A 159 -16.08 20.60 39.05
CA SER A 159 -16.58 20.83 40.41
C SER A 159 -17.93 21.55 40.41
N ASN A 160 -18.08 22.57 39.57
CA ASN A 160 -19.35 23.30 39.45
C ASN A 160 -20.46 22.39 38.90
N ALA A 161 -20.19 21.61 37.86
CA ALA A 161 -21.17 20.68 37.29
C ALA A 161 -21.59 19.60 38.31
N GLU A 162 -20.65 19.05 39.09
CA GLU A 162 -20.94 18.09 40.15
C GLU A 162 -21.79 18.71 41.28
N GLN A 163 -21.53 19.97 41.64
CA GLN A 163 -22.36 20.70 42.60
C GLN A 163 -23.77 20.96 42.06
N THR A 164 -23.91 21.35 40.78
CA THR A 164 -25.22 21.51 40.13
C THR A 164 -25.98 20.18 40.12
N ARG A 165 -25.32 19.07 39.78
CA ARG A 165 -25.94 17.73 39.82
C ARG A 165 -26.46 17.41 41.22
N LYS A 166 -25.67 17.69 42.26
CA LYS A 166 -26.08 17.49 43.67
C LYS A 166 -27.31 18.33 44.04
N GLN A 167 -27.39 19.57 43.57
CA GLN A 167 -28.55 20.44 43.80
C GLN A 167 -29.79 19.92 43.05
N LEU A 168 -29.65 19.49 41.79
CA LEU A 168 -30.73 18.90 41.01
C LEU A 168 -31.28 17.63 41.67
N LEU A 169 -30.41 16.75 42.19
CA LEU A 169 -30.84 15.57 42.95
C LEU A 169 -31.64 15.96 44.20
N ALA A 170 -31.18 16.95 44.97
CA ALA A 170 -31.90 17.43 46.15
C ALA A 170 -33.25 18.09 45.81
N LEU A 171 -33.39 18.68 44.62
CA LEU A 171 -34.67 19.20 44.12
C LEU A 171 -35.59 18.08 43.67
N LEU A 172 -35.05 17.04 43.02
CA LEU A 172 -35.80 15.86 42.60
C LEU A 172 -36.43 15.15 43.81
N GLU A 173 -35.66 14.96 44.88
CA GLU A 173 -36.13 14.36 46.14
C GLU A 173 -37.29 15.13 46.79
N LYS A 174 -37.38 16.44 46.55
CA LYS A 174 -38.43 17.32 47.09
C LYS A 174 -39.61 17.51 46.13
N SER A 175 -39.51 17.04 44.89
CA SER A 175 -40.54 17.26 43.88
C SER A 175 -41.77 16.40 44.16
N GLN A 176 -42.94 17.04 44.20
CA GLN A 176 -44.24 16.36 44.38
C GLN A 176 -45.05 16.26 43.08
N LYS A 177 -44.61 16.95 42.02
CA LYS A 177 -45.28 16.98 40.72
C LYS A 177 -44.47 16.19 39.70
N VAL A 178 -45.16 15.34 38.93
CA VAL A 178 -44.54 14.48 37.92
C VAL A 178 -43.89 15.33 36.82
N GLU A 179 -44.53 16.42 36.41
CA GLU A 179 -44.01 17.31 35.38
C GLU A 179 -42.70 18.00 35.81
N ASP A 180 -42.58 18.37 37.08
CA ASP A 180 -41.36 18.98 37.62
C ASP A 180 -40.25 17.93 37.77
N ALA A 181 -40.60 16.71 38.19
CA ALA A 181 -39.65 15.59 38.26
C ALA A 181 -39.05 15.26 36.88
N LEU A 182 -39.89 15.15 35.83
CA LEU A 182 -39.43 14.88 34.46
C LEU A 182 -38.48 15.97 33.93
N LYS A 183 -38.75 17.25 34.24
CA LYS A 183 -37.85 18.35 33.86
C LYS A 183 -36.51 18.28 34.60
N ILE A 184 -36.53 17.96 35.89
CA ILE A 184 -35.31 17.82 36.68
C ILE A 184 -34.49 16.62 36.17
N GLU A 185 -35.12 15.51 35.82
CA GLU A 185 -34.44 14.35 35.23
C GLU A 185 -33.76 14.69 33.89
N GLN A 186 -34.42 15.46 33.03
CA GLN A 186 -33.82 15.92 31.76
C GLN A 186 -32.56 16.76 32.00
N GLU A 187 -32.61 17.73 32.93
CA GLU A 187 -31.42 18.52 33.28
C GLU A 187 -30.34 17.67 33.97
N LEU A 188 -30.75 16.68 34.79
CA LEU A 188 -29.83 15.77 35.44
C LEU A 188 -29.05 14.93 34.42
N GLN A 189 -29.73 14.43 33.38
CA GLN A 189 -29.10 13.74 32.25
C GLN A 189 -28.07 14.65 31.57
N ARG A 190 -28.47 15.87 31.20
CA ARG A 190 -27.60 16.86 30.55
C ARG A 190 -26.35 17.20 31.35
N VAL A 191 -26.51 17.44 32.66
CA VAL A 191 -25.38 17.73 33.56
C VAL A 191 -24.48 16.50 33.73
N THR A 192 -25.07 15.31 33.78
CA THR A 192 -24.31 14.05 33.89
C THR A 192 -23.46 13.82 32.64
N GLU A 193 -24.02 13.99 31.45
CA GLU A 193 -23.24 13.94 30.19
C GLU A 193 -22.09 14.95 30.19
N THR A 194 -22.35 16.18 30.66
CA THR A 194 -21.32 17.21 30.77
C THR A 194 -20.18 16.79 31.70
N ILE A 195 -20.51 16.20 32.86
CA ILE A 195 -19.51 15.68 33.81
C ILE A 195 -18.66 14.60 33.16
N GLU A 196 -19.27 13.65 32.46
CA GLU A 196 -18.55 12.55 31.81
C GLU A 196 -17.62 13.05 30.69
N LEU A 197 -18.06 14.04 29.90
CA LEU A 197 -17.22 14.69 28.90
C LEU A 197 -16.01 15.41 29.53
N LEU A 198 -16.23 16.17 30.61
CA LEU A 198 -15.16 16.87 31.34
C LEU A 198 -14.16 15.88 31.94
N LYS A 199 -14.63 14.82 32.59
CA LYS A 199 -13.78 13.74 33.14
C LYS A 199 -12.99 13.03 32.04
N GLY A 200 -13.60 12.80 30.88
CA GLY A 200 -12.91 12.27 29.70
C GLY A 200 -11.75 13.17 29.26
N LYS A 201 -12.00 14.48 29.14
CA LYS A 201 -10.98 15.46 28.74
C LYS A 201 -9.85 15.57 29.75
N ILE A 202 -10.15 15.57 31.05
CA ILE A 202 -9.15 15.60 32.13
C ILE A 202 -8.25 14.37 32.04
N ARG A 203 -8.83 13.16 31.99
CA ARG A 203 -8.07 11.89 31.87
C ARG A 203 -7.15 11.89 30.64
N TYR A 204 -7.62 12.44 29.52
CA TYR A 204 -6.81 12.56 28.31
C TYR A 204 -5.61 13.48 28.53
N LEU A 205 -5.81 14.67 29.10
CA LEU A 205 -4.72 15.61 29.36
C LEU A 205 -3.73 15.09 30.41
N GLU A 206 -4.21 14.42 31.46
CA GLU A 206 -3.35 13.76 32.44
C GLU A 206 -2.43 12.72 31.78
N SER A 207 -2.95 11.91 30.86
CA SER A 207 -2.15 10.96 30.08
C SER A 207 -1.10 11.66 29.19
N GLN A 208 -1.44 12.81 28.61
CA GLN A 208 -0.52 13.60 27.78
C GLN A 208 0.58 14.30 28.58
N VAL A 209 0.31 14.66 29.84
CA VAL A 209 1.32 15.21 30.76
C VAL A 209 2.23 14.09 31.27
N ALA A 210 1.66 12.94 31.63
CA ALA A 210 2.45 11.80 32.11
C ALA A 210 3.37 11.24 31.01
N PHE A 211 2.87 11.14 29.78
CA PHE A 211 3.58 10.56 28.66
C PHE A 211 3.69 11.51 27.48
N SER A 212 4.93 11.77 27.06
CA SER A 212 5.26 12.51 25.85
C SER A 212 5.19 11.62 24.62
N THR A 213 4.86 12.21 23.47
CA THR A 213 4.65 11.47 22.21
C THR A 213 5.76 11.75 21.21
N LEU A 214 6.43 10.71 20.71
CA LEU A 214 7.37 10.79 19.60
C LEU A 214 6.81 10.04 18.39
N ARG A 215 6.56 10.77 17.31
CA ARG A 215 6.22 10.21 15.99
C ARG A 215 7.43 10.29 15.08
N VAL A 216 7.78 9.20 14.44
CA VAL A 216 8.90 9.13 13.50
C VAL A 216 8.39 8.59 12.17
N GLU A 217 8.52 9.40 11.13
CA GLU A 217 8.30 9.05 9.74
C GLU A 217 9.66 8.67 9.14
N LEU A 218 9.75 7.42 8.69
CA LEU A 218 10.97 6.82 8.19
C LEU A 218 10.89 6.70 6.68
N ASN A 219 11.87 7.30 6.01
CA ASN A 219 12.09 7.09 4.60
C ASN A 219 13.35 6.24 4.45
N SER A 220 13.31 5.25 3.57
CA SER A 220 14.55 4.66 3.07
C SER A 220 14.96 5.52 1.88
N PRO A 221 16.25 5.91 1.73
CA PRO A 221 16.74 6.22 0.40
C PRO A 221 16.43 4.98 -0.44
N LEU A 222 15.86 5.18 -1.63
CA LEU A 222 15.31 4.14 -2.52
C LEU A 222 15.90 2.75 -2.22
N PRO A 223 15.04 1.76 -1.92
CA PRO A 223 15.38 0.60 -1.11
C PRO A 223 16.74 0.00 -1.49
N GLN A 224 17.64 -0.21 -0.52
CA GLN A 224 18.81 -1.07 -0.72
C GLN A 224 18.43 -2.56 -0.87
N THR A 225 17.14 -2.89 -1.00
CA THR A 225 16.66 -4.14 -1.59
C THR A 225 16.39 -4.03 -3.10
N GLN A 226 16.72 -2.91 -3.75
CA GLN A 226 16.62 -2.74 -5.20
C GLN A 226 17.98 -2.57 -5.90
N THR A 227 18.97 -3.35 -5.48
CA THR A 227 19.44 -4.32 -6.48
C THR A 227 18.60 -5.57 -6.30
N LEU A 228 17.28 -5.50 -6.59
CA LEU A 228 16.67 -6.65 -7.24
C LEU A 228 17.61 -6.84 -8.39
N ALA A 229 18.42 -7.91 -8.36
CA ALA A 229 19.23 -8.27 -9.51
C ALA A 229 18.20 -8.32 -10.63
N ARG A 230 18.10 -7.23 -11.42
CA ARG A 230 17.02 -7.02 -12.38
C ARG A 230 17.16 -8.22 -13.26
N ILE A 231 16.24 -9.18 -13.16
CA ILE A 231 16.35 -10.41 -13.93
C ILE A 231 16.32 -9.93 -15.37
N PRO A 232 17.44 -9.92 -16.11
CA PRO A 232 17.54 -9.16 -17.34
C PRO A 232 16.86 -9.88 -18.51
N PHE A 233 16.10 -10.94 -18.19
CA PHE A 233 15.41 -11.81 -19.10
C PHE A 233 13.90 -11.52 -19.01
N PRO A 234 13.33 -10.80 -20.01
CA PRO A 234 11.92 -10.43 -19.99
C PRO A 234 10.98 -11.63 -19.87
N TRP A 235 11.36 -12.78 -20.44
CA TRP A 235 10.53 -13.99 -20.38
C TRP A 235 10.41 -14.54 -18.95
N VAL A 236 11.50 -14.48 -18.17
CA VAL A 236 11.53 -14.89 -16.75
C VAL A 236 10.73 -13.92 -15.91
N GLN A 237 10.87 -12.61 -16.19
CA GLN A 237 10.03 -11.60 -15.54
C GLN A 237 8.55 -11.90 -15.79
N ALA A 238 8.17 -12.30 -17.00
CA ALA A 238 6.80 -12.57 -17.38
C ALA A 238 6.22 -13.92 -16.88
N LEU A 239 6.98 -14.73 -16.13
CA LEU A 239 6.45 -15.95 -15.50
C LEU A 239 5.31 -15.61 -14.55
N ALA A 240 4.28 -16.45 -14.57
CA ALA A 240 3.06 -16.33 -13.78
C ALA A 240 2.27 -15.02 -13.96
N ASP A 241 2.57 -14.20 -14.99
CA ASP A 241 1.78 -12.99 -15.25
C ASP A 241 0.29 -13.26 -15.44
N GLY A 242 -0.07 -14.37 -16.10
CA GLY A 242 -1.46 -14.76 -16.29
C GLY A 242 -2.17 -15.09 -14.98
N LEU A 243 -1.44 -15.61 -13.98
CA LEU A 243 -1.96 -15.87 -12.64
C LEU A 243 -2.11 -14.57 -11.82
N VAL A 244 -1.16 -13.64 -11.93
CA VAL A 244 -1.14 -12.41 -11.13
C VAL A 244 -2.05 -11.32 -11.70
N SER A 245 -2.07 -11.16 -13.02
CA SER A 245 -2.74 -10.06 -13.70
C SER A 245 -4.02 -10.48 -14.44
N GLY A 246 -4.29 -11.78 -14.54
CA GLY A 246 -5.38 -12.32 -15.37
C GLY A 246 -5.18 -12.07 -16.87
N LYS A 247 -4.04 -11.52 -17.29
CA LYS A 247 -3.76 -11.22 -18.70
C LYS A 247 -3.45 -12.52 -19.44
N VAL A 248 -4.39 -12.92 -20.27
CA VAL A 248 -4.26 -13.92 -21.33
C VAL A 248 -4.26 -13.16 -22.66
N GLN A 249 -3.67 -13.71 -23.72
CA GLN A 249 -3.63 -13.00 -25.00
C GLN A 249 -5.08 -12.73 -25.49
N PRO A 250 -5.48 -11.46 -25.72
CA PRO A 250 -6.88 -11.05 -25.75
C PRO A 250 -7.66 -11.41 -27.03
N TYR A 251 -7.07 -12.13 -27.99
CA TYR A 251 -7.77 -12.53 -29.21
C TYR A 251 -7.40 -13.95 -29.64
N PRO A 252 -8.38 -14.88 -29.67
CA PRO A 252 -8.22 -16.17 -30.33
C PRO A 252 -7.90 -15.97 -31.82
N ASP A 253 -6.88 -16.66 -32.33
CA ASP A 253 -6.64 -16.63 -33.79
C ASP A 253 -7.65 -17.56 -34.47
N ALA A 254 -8.57 -16.99 -35.25
CA ALA A 254 -9.66 -17.72 -35.89
C ALA A 254 -9.22 -18.60 -37.09
N ARG A 255 -7.92 -18.78 -37.34
CA ARG A 255 -7.41 -19.39 -38.58
C ARG A 255 -6.74 -20.76 -38.39
N ARG A 256 -7.34 -21.79 -39.02
CA ARG A 256 -6.67 -23.07 -39.37
C ARG A 256 -5.68 -22.83 -40.52
N GLY A 257 -4.40 -22.64 -40.23
CA GLY A 257 -3.33 -22.58 -41.24
C GLY A 257 -1.95 -22.32 -40.63
N ARG A 258 -0.89 -22.94 -41.18
CA ARG A 258 0.47 -23.10 -40.60
C ARG A 258 1.02 -21.85 -39.87
N GLN A 259 0.71 -21.74 -38.59
CA GLN A 259 1.45 -20.99 -37.59
C GLN A 259 1.89 -22.03 -36.56
N ARG A 260 3.20 -22.26 -36.44
CA ARG A 260 3.73 -23.37 -35.62
C ARG A 260 4.34 -22.79 -34.35
N GLY A 261 3.54 -22.68 -33.29
CA GLY A 261 4.06 -22.63 -31.94
C GLY A 261 4.63 -23.98 -31.51
N VAL A 262 4.85 -24.14 -30.20
CA VAL A 262 5.45 -25.37 -29.66
C VAL A 262 4.44 -26.50 -29.73
N GLN A 263 4.76 -27.55 -30.47
CA GLN A 263 3.85 -28.68 -30.66
C GLN A 263 3.88 -29.59 -29.43
N MET A 264 2.69 -29.90 -28.90
CA MET A 264 2.48 -30.80 -27.77
C MET A 264 1.10 -31.47 -27.88
N ASP A 265 0.96 -32.60 -27.21
CA ASP A 265 -0.29 -33.31 -27.03
C ASP A 265 -1.05 -32.67 -25.87
N LEU A 266 -2.18 -32.02 -26.15
CA LEU A 266 -3.02 -31.41 -25.13
C LEU A 266 -3.89 -32.47 -24.44
N PRO A 267 -4.21 -32.32 -23.14
CA PRO A 267 -5.20 -33.17 -22.50
C PRO A 267 -6.56 -33.01 -23.18
N ALA A 268 -7.38 -34.08 -23.17
CA ALA A 268 -8.64 -34.12 -23.93
C ALA A 268 -9.65 -33.01 -23.54
N SER A 269 -9.60 -32.51 -22.31
CA SER A 269 -10.45 -31.45 -21.78
C SER A 269 -9.97 -30.02 -22.12
N TYR A 270 -8.87 -29.88 -22.88
CA TYR A 270 -8.25 -28.59 -23.19
C TYR A 270 -8.40 -28.23 -24.66
N ILE A 271 -8.71 -26.97 -24.92
CA ILE A 271 -8.74 -26.41 -26.26
C ILE A 271 -7.56 -25.46 -26.45
N ARG A 272 -6.89 -25.57 -27.60
CA ARG A 272 -5.92 -24.56 -28.04
C ARG A 272 -6.67 -23.40 -28.67
N PHE A 273 -6.40 -22.18 -28.21
CA PHE A 273 -7.00 -20.97 -28.77
C PHE A 273 -5.97 -19.97 -29.32
N TYR A 274 -4.68 -20.18 -29.05
CA TYR A 274 -3.59 -19.40 -29.62
C TYR A 274 -2.38 -20.29 -29.98
N ASP A 275 -1.78 -20.08 -31.15
CA ASP A 275 -0.63 -20.87 -31.63
C ASP A 275 0.20 -20.09 -32.67
N ARG A 276 1.29 -19.43 -32.24
CA ARG A 276 2.12 -18.61 -33.14
C ARG A 276 3.55 -18.43 -32.62
N GLU A 277 4.54 -18.49 -33.51
CA GLU A 277 5.92 -18.04 -33.26
C GLU A 277 6.54 -18.56 -31.94
N GLY A 278 6.39 -19.86 -31.67
CA GLY A 278 6.90 -20.47 -30.42
C GLY A 278 6.08 -20.16 -29.17
N HIS A 279 4.90 -19.57 -29.30
CA HIS A 279 3.93 -19.29 -28.24
C HIS A 279 2.63 -20.06 -28.48
N THR A 280 2.13 -20.75 -27.46
CA THR A 280 0.90 -21.53 -27.54
C THR A 280 0.09 -21.34 -26.27
N GLU A 281 -1.20 -21.02 -26.40
CA GLU A 281 -2.12 -20.94 -25.25
C GLU A 281 -3.30 -21.89 -25.44
N ALA A 282 -3.68 -22.53 -24.33
CA ALA A 282 -4.80 -23.45 -24.25
C ALA A 282 -5.54 -23.27 -22.93
N MET A 283 -6.79 -23.72 -22.85
CA MET A 283 -7.56 -23.69 -21.61
C MET A 283 -8.50 -24.88 -21.47
N SER A 284 -8.77 -25.28 -20.23
CA SER A 284 -9.87 -26.18 -19.90
C SER A 284 -11.18 -25.41 -19.69
N ALA A 285 -12.30 -26.11 -19.82
CA ALA A 285 -13.61 -25.55 -19.48
C ALA A 285 -13.75 -25.20 -17.98
N GLU A 286 -12.91 -25.79 -17.12
CA GLU A 286 -12.91 -25.61 -15.67
C GLU A 286 -11.96 -24.49 -15.19
N GLY A 287 -11.39 -23.72 -16.12
CA GLY A 287 -10.65 -22.50 -15.82
C GLY A 287 -9.14 -22.67 -15.62
N VAL A 288 -8.57 -23.82 -15.98
CA VAL A 288 -7.10 -23.99 -16.03
C VAL A 288 -6.59 -23.49 -17.38
N LEU A 289 -5.65 -22.56 -17.35
CA LEU A 289 -4.95 -22.02 -18.50
C LEU A 289 -3.58 -22.70 -18.65
N ILE A 290 -3.17 -22.89 -19.90
CA ILE A 290 -1.84 -23.35 -20.28
C ILE A 290 -1.21 -22.28 -21.18
N ARG A 291 0.06 -21.98 -20.92
CA ARG A 291 0.90 -21.14 -21.76
C ARG A 291 2.23 -21.80 -22.00
N VAL A 292 2.58 -21.99 -23.26
CA VAL A 292 3.88 -22.51 -23.68
C VAL A 292 4.64 -21.44 -24.43
N ARG A 293 5.90 -21.23 -24.08
CA ARG A 293 6.79 -20.29 -24.77
C ARG A 293 8.11 -20.97 -25.11
N GLN A 294 8.64 -20.62 -26.27
CA GLN A 294 9.99 -20.91 -26.71
C GLN A 294 10.80 -19.62 -26.70
N GLN A 295 11.99 -19.64 -26.10
CA GLN A 295 12.94 -18.53 -26.07
C GLN A 295 14.31 -18.97 -26.58
N ASP A 296 15.16 -18.03 -26.97
CA ASP A 296 16.57 -18.31 -27.23
C ASP A 296 17.28 -18.65 -25.90
N ASN A 297 18.16 -19.65 -25.94
CA ASN A 297 19.07 -19.92 -24.84
C ASN A 297 20.34 -19.09 -25.02
N TYR A 298 20.90 -18.65 -23.90
CA TYR A 298 22.14 -17.88 -23.86
C TYR A 298 23.32 -18.82 -23.59
N ASP A 299 24.52 -18.40 -24.00
CA ASP A 299 25.73 -19.15 -23.72
C ASP A 299 25.92 -19.33 -22.19
N GLY A 300 26.23 -20.54 -21.75
CA GLY A 300 26.28 -20.93 -20.34
C GLY A 300 24.91 -21.12 -19.64
N GLY A 301 23.79 -20.95 -20.35
CA GLY A 301 22.45 -21.15 -19.80
C GLY A 301 22.08 -22.63 -19.68
N ASP A 302 22.43 -23.27 -18.56
CA ASP A 302 22.07 -24.67 -18.30
C ASP A 302 20.77 -24.83 -17.48
N MET A 303 20.33 -26.08 -17.31
CA MET A 303 19.11 -26.38 -16.55
C MET A 303 19.20 -25.90 -15.10
N ALA A 304 20.37 -26.00 -14.46
CA ALA A 304 20.54 -25.61 -13.06
C ALA A 304 20.38 -24.10 -12.88
N PHE A 305 21.03 -23.31 -13.75
CA PHE A 305 20.93 -21.86 -13.77
C PHE A 305 19.49 -21.40 -14.01
N TRP A 306 18.84 -21.88 -15.08
CA TRP A 306 17.48 -21.46 -15.41
C TRP A 306 16.47 -21.89 -14.34
N SER A 307 16.64 -23.08 -13.76
CA SER A 307 15.82 -23.56 -12.64
C SER A 307 15.95 -22.66 -11.41
N ALA A 308 17.17 -22.30 -11.00
CA ALA A 308 17.40 -21.43 -9.87
C ALA A 308 16.82 -20.02 -10.11
N LEU A 309 17.02 -19.47 -11.32
CA LEU A 309 16.55 -18.14 -11.66
C LEU A 309 15.02 -18.06 -11.75
N CYS A 310 14.37 -19.08 -12.32
CA CYS A 310 12.90 -19.17 -12.36
C CYS A 310 12.33 -19.35 -10.96
N ARG A 311 12.92 -20.22 -10.13
CA ARG A 311 12.52 -20.39 -8.72
C ARG A 311 12.57 -19.06 -7.98
N ARG A 312 13.67 -18.31 -8.14
CA ARG A 312 13.84 -16.98 -7.56
C ARG A 312 12.75 -16.02 -8.03
N ALA A 313 12.49 -15.96 -9.34
CA ALA A 313 11.47 -15.09 -9.91
C ALA A 313 10.05 -15.41 -9.39
N LEU A 314 9.69 -16.69 -9.28
CA LEU A 314 8.37 -17.11 -8.80
C LEU A 314 8.14 -16.79 -7.32
N VAL A 315 9.17 -17.01 -6.48
CA VAL A 315 9.07 -16.79 -5.04
C VAL A 315 9.18 -15.30 -4.71
N GLU A 316 10.24 -14.63 -5.18
CA GLU A 316 10.55 -13.25 -4.79
C GLU A 316 9.68 -12.23 -5.53
N ASN A 317 9.45 -12.39 -6.84
CA ASN A 317 8.72 -11.38 -7.63
C ASN A 317 7.23 -11.67 -7.76
N ARG A 318 6.80 -12.94 -7.62
CA ARG A 318 5.40 -13.36 -7.85
C ARG A 318 4.66 -13.86 -6.61
N ALA A 319 5.37 -14.00 -5.48
CA ALA A 319 4.83 -14.48 -4.20
C ALA A 319 4.11 -15.85 -4.33
N ILE A 320 4.68 -16.76 -5.13
CA ILE A 320 4.17 -18.13 -5.27
C ILE A 320 4.91 -19.02 -4.27
N ALA A 321 4.15 -19.68 -3.39
CA ALA A 321 4.67 -20.66 -2.46
C ALA A 321 4.88 -21.99 -3.20
N LEU A 322 6.14 -22.35 -3.48
CA LEU A 322 6.48 -23.61 -4.13
C LEU A 322 6.38 -24.78 -3.15
N ALA A 323 5.55 -25.76 -3.48
CA ALA A 323 5.27 -26.93 -2.67
C ALA A 323 6.03 -28.19 -3.11
N ASP A 324 6.33 -28.31 -4.41
CA ASP A 324 7.03 -29.47 -4.96
C ASP A 324 7.87 -29.06 -6.18
N SER A 325 8.95 -29.78 -6.43
CA SER A 325 9.79 -29.62 -7.62
C SER A 325 10.59 -30.89 -7.86
N GLY A 326 10.83 -31.22 -9.13
CA GLY A 326 11.61 -32.40 -9.49
C GLY A 326 11.93 -32.45 -10.97
N ASP A 327 12.61 -33.51 -11.37
CA ASP A 327 12.98 -33.73 -12.76
C ASP A 327 11.82 -34.34 -13.56
N LEU A 328 11.79 -34.04 -14.85
CA LEU A 328 10.81 -34.57 -15.79
C LEU A 328 11.54 -34.99 -17.06
N ALA A 329 11.39 -36.26 -17.44
CA ALA A 329 11.90 -36.75 -18.72
C ALA A 329 11.05 -36.18 -19.86
N MET A 330 11.65 -35.31 -20.66
CA MET A 330 11.00 -34.76 -21.85
C MET A 330 11.20 -35.70 -23.03
N ARG A 331 10.40 -35.51 -24.08
CA ARG A 331 10.55 -36.23 -25.34
C ARG A 331 11.99 -36.16 -25.86
N GLY A 332 12.55 -37.31 -26.23
CA GLY A 332 13.91 -37.41 -26.76
C GLY A 332 15.00 -37.26 -25.70
N ASP A 333 14.71 -37.70 -24.47
CA ASP A 333 15.62 -37.71 -23.29
C ASP A 333 16.22 -36.34 -22.94
N THR A 334 15.56 -35.26 -23.37
CA THR A 334 15.99 -33.92 -22.96
C THR A 334 15.65 -33.72 -21.48
N PRO A 335 16.60 -33.24 -20.65
CA PRO A 335 16.32 -32.99 -19.25
C PRO A 335 15.28 -31.87 -19.12
N GLY A 336 14.25 -32.14 -18.31
CA GLY A 336 13.25 -31.16 -17.90
C GLY A 336 13.17 -31.07 -16.39
N ARG A 337 12.67 -29.94 -15.88
CA ARG A 337 12.41 -29.74 -14.45
C ARG A 337 11.05 -29.08 -14.25
N PHE A 338 10.31 -29.52 -13.24
CA PHE A 338 9.04 -28.92 -12.89
C PHE A 338 9.07 -28.24 -11.51
N PHE A 339 8.18 -27.26 -11.35
CA PHE A 339 7.88 -26.58 -10.10
C PHE A 339 6.36 -26.50 -9.93
N ILE A 340 5.87 -26.87 -8.76
CA ILE A 340 4.46 -26.75 -8.39
C ILE A 340 4.38 -25.79 -7.21
N GLY A 341 3.44 -24.85 -7.30
CA GLY A 341 3.20 -23.91 -6.22
C GLY A 341 1.76 -23.42 -6.18
N GLN A 342 1.50 -22.59 -5.18
CA GLN A 342 0.19 -22.03 -4.95
C GLN A 342 0.30 -20.56 -4.50
N ARG A 343 -0.78 -19.82 -4.72
CA ARG A 343 -0.95 -18.46 -4.24
C ARG A 343 -2.43 -18.25 -3.88
N SER A 344 -2.69 -17.53 -2.80
CA SER A 344 -4.04 -17.03 -2.50
C SER A 344 -4.27 -15.70 -3.21
N SER A 345 -5.37 -15.60 -3.96
CA SER A 345 -5.80 -14.36 -4.62
C SER A 345 -7.31 -14.20 -4.41
N GLY A 346 -7.74 -13.10 -3.80
CA GLY A 346 -9.17 -12.85 -3.55
C GLY A 346 -9.87 -13.85 -2.63
N GLY A 347 -9.14 -14.60 -1.80
CA GLY A 347 -9.68 -15.65 -0.92
C GLY A 347 -9.78 -17.02 -1.56
N GLU A 348 -9.52 -17.14 -2.88
CA GLU A 348 -9.45 -18.41 -3.57
C GLU A 348 -8.01 -18.85 -3.77
N ALA A 349 -7.77 -20.15 -3.55
CA ALA A 349 -6.46 -20.74 -3.74
C ALA A 349 -6.24 -21.08 -5.21
N GLN A 350 -5.19 -20.52 -5.79
CA GLN A 350 -4.80 -20.72 -7.18
C GLN A 350 -3.55 -21.58 -7.25
N GLY A 351 -3.60 -22.61 -8.10
CA GLY A 351 -2.47 -23.49 -8.37
C GLY A 351 -1.62 -22.97 -9.52
N TYR A 352 -0.33 -23.31 -9.50
CA TYR A 352 0.63 -22.98 -10.55
C TYR A 352 1.58 -24.15 -10.80
N LEU A 353 1.79 -24.48 -12.07
CA LEU A 353 2.77 -25.43 -12.56
C LEU A 353 3.68 -24.71 -13.56
N LEU A 354 4.99 -24.83 -13.38
CA LEU A 354 5.99 -24.50 -14.39
C LEU A 354 6.77 -25.77 -14.73
N VAL A 355 6.94 -26.06 -16.02
CA VAL A 355 7.90 -27.03 -16.53
C VAL A 355 8.89 -26.30 -17.42
N LEU A 356 10.18 -26.51 -17.16
CA LEU A 356 11.30 -26.01 -17.93
C LEU A 356 11.93 -27.15 -18.71
N ALA A 357 12.24 -26.91 -19.98
CA ALA A 357 13.13 -27.75 -20.76
C ALA A 357 14.19 -26.88 -21.45
N VAL A 358 15.45 -27.30 -21.38
CA VAL A 358 16.58 -26.50 -21.86
C VAL A 358 17.34 -27.33 -22.89
N THR A 359 17.48 -26.79 -24.10
CA THR A 359 18.38 -27.30 -25.14
C THR A 359 19.55 -26.34 -25.33
N ARG A 360 20.51 -26.68 -26.18
CA ARG A 360 21.68 -25.82 -26.44
C ARG A 360 21.27 -24.42 -26.91
N ASN A 361 20.23 -24.33 -27.74
CA ASN A 361 19.84 -23.09 -28.40
C ASN A 361 18.52 -22.50 -27.89
N ARG A 362 17.75 -23.25 -27.09
CA ARG A 362 16.39 -22.85 -26.71
C ARG A 362 16.07 -23.16 -25.25
N VAL A 363 15.26 -22.28 -24.65
CA VAL A 363 14.58 -22.53 -23.38
C VAL A 363 13.09 -22.63 -23.66
N TYR A 364 12.46 -23.67 -23.14
CA TYR A 364 11.02 -23.90 -23.26
C TYR A 364 10.38 -23.83 -21.88
N THR A 365 9.30 -23.07 -21.78
CA THR A 365 8.49 -22.96 -20.56
C THR A 365 7.09 -23.45 -20.86
N PHE A 366 6.59 -24.40 -20.09
CA PHE A 366 5.17 -24.76 -20.03
C PHE A 366 4.64 -24.28 -18.68
N GLU A 367 3.71 -23.36 -18.70
CA GLU A 367 3.04 -22.81 -17.52
C GLU A 367 1.59 -23.28 -17.52
N ALA A 368 1.09 -23.75 -16.39
CA ALA A 368 -0.33 -23.97 -16.18
C ALA A 368 -0.79 -23.33 -14.87
N TRP A 369 -1.95 -22.68 -14.87
CA TRP A 369 -2.51 -22.04 -13.68
C TRP A 369 -4.03 -21.99 -13.69
N GLY A 370 -4.63 -21.90 -12.52
CA GLY A 370 -6.08 -21.85 -12.35
C GLY A 370 -6.50 -22.26 -10.94
N PRO A 371 -7.79 -22.55 -10.71
CA PRO A 371 -8.28 -23.02 -9.42
C PRO A 371 -7.45 -24.22 -8.92
N GLN A 372 -6.98 -24.16 -7.67
CA GLN A 372 -6.03 -25.15 -7.15
C GLN A 372 -6.58 -26.57 -7.20
N SER A 373 -7.86 -26.76 -6.87
CA SER A 373 -8.51 -28.08 -6.89
C SER A 373 -8.47 -28.72 -8.28
N VAL A 374 -8.85 -27.95 -9.31
CA VAL A 374 -8.87 -28.39 -10.71
C VAL A 374 -7.44 -28.66 -11.21
N LEU A 375 -6.51 -27.73 -10.97
CA LEU A 375 -5.13 -27.91 -11.41
C LEU A 375 -4.45 -29.12 -10.75
N THR A 376 -4.78 -29.41 -9.49
CA THR A 376 -4.26 -30.58 -8.77
C THR A 376 -4.79 -31.88 -9.38
N ALA A 377 -6.08 -31.93 -9.75
CA ALA A 377 -6.67 -33.08 -10.41
C ALA A 377 -6.04 -33.33 -11.81
N ASP A 378 -5.77 -32.26 -12.55
CA ASP A 378 -5.20 -32.33 -13.90
C ASP A 378 -3.67 -32.50 -13.95
N LEU A 379 -2.98 -32.41 -12.81
CA LEU A 379 -1.52 -32.32 -12.73
C LEU A 379 -0.80 -33.44 -13.49
N GLY A 380 -1.29 -34.68 -13.39
CA GLY A 380 -0.72 -35.83 -14.11
C GLY A 380 -0.85 -35.71 -15.63
N ALA A 381 -1.99 -35.21 -16.12
CA ALA A 381 -2.23 -34.98 -17.54
C ALA A 381 -1.41 -33.79 -18.06
N LEU A 382 -1.31 -32.71 -17.26
CA LEU A 382 -0.50 -31.53 -17.58
C LEU A 382 0.99 -31.89 -17.68
N LYS A 383 1.54 -32.68 -16.75
CA LYS A 383 2.93 -33.15 -16.83
C LYS A 383 3.19 -34.00 -18.08
N LYS A 384 2.26 -34.91 -18.44
CA LYS A 384 2.35 -35.71 -19.68
C LYS A 384 2.30 -34.82 -20.93
N SER A 385 1.42 -33.81 -20.92
CA SER A 385 1.34 -32.81 -21.99
C SER A 385 2.65 -32.05 -22.16
N ALA A 386 3.21 -31.52 -21.06
CA ALA A 386 4.51 -30.85 -21.07
C ALA A 386 5.62 -31.77 -21.59
N ALA A 387 5.70 -33.02 -21.12
CA ALA A 387 6.70 -33.98 -21.57
C ALA A 387 6.62 -34.31 -23.07
N SER A 388 5.45 -34.17 -23.70
CA SER A 388 5.23 -34.42 -25.13
C SER A 388 5.74 -33.30 -26.05
N MET A 389 6.13 -32.15 -25.49
CA MET A 389 6.60 -30.98 -26.24
C MET A 389 7.70 -31.37 -27.25
N ARG A 390 7.55 -30.93 -28.50
CA ARG A 390 8.58 -31.07 -29.54
C ARG A 390 9.61 -29.97 -29.39
N LEU A 391 10.76 -30.34 -28.82
CA LEU A 391 11.89 -29.45 -28.60
C LEU A 391 12.77 -29.44 -29.84
N ALA A 392 13.21 -28.26 -30.30
CA ALA A 392 14.19 -28.14 -31.37
C ALA A 392 15.60 -28.34 -30.77
N GLY A 393 16.33 -29.31 -31.32
CA GLY A 393 17.72 -29.63 -30.94
C GLY A 393 18.72 -28.55 -31.33
#